data_AF-A0A349GAC1-F1
#
_entry.id   AF-A0A349GAC1-F1
#
_cell.length_a   1.000
_cell.length_b   1.000
_cell.length_c   1.000
_cell.angle_alpha   90.00
_cell.angle_beta   90.00
_cell.angle_gamma   90.00
#
_symmetry.space_group_name_H-M   'P 1'
#
loop_
_entity.id
_entity.type
_entity.pdbx_description
1 polymer ?
#
loop_
_entity_poly.entity_id
_entity_poly.type
_entity_poly.pdbx_seq_one_letter_code
_entity_poly.pdbx_strand_id
1 'polypeptide(L)' 'MDESNIRYVIRQYLCHWLERLLSVSLSLCSTKDLVDLCFSNFKRQFMQIKRTPNILFLKPT' A
#
# COMPACT_ATOMS: atom_id res chain seq x y z
N MET A 1 -18.98 10.94 -1.45
CA MET A 1 -17.87 10.20 -0.82
C MET A 1 -17.92 10.54 0.65
N ASP A 2 -18.51 9.67 1.46
CA ASP A 2 -18.71 9.94 2.90
C ASP A 2 -17.41 9.74 3.69
N GLU A 3 -17.25 10.46 4.80
CA GLU A 3 -16.06 10.40 5.67
C GLU A 3 -15.74 8.96 6.11
N SER A 4 -16.78 8.16 6.37
CA SER A 4 -16.68 6.74 6.71
C SER A 4 -15.96 5.93 5.63
N ASN A 5 -16.18 6.25 4.34
CA ASN A 5 -15.53 5.57 3.22
C ASN A 5 -14.04 5.93 3.15
N ILE A 6 -13.69 7.20 3.41
CA ILE A 6 -12.28 7.65 3.45
C ILE A 6 -11.53 6.92 4.56
N ARG A 7 -12.11 6.90 5.76
CA ARG A 7 -11.53 6.22 6.93
C ARG A 7 -11.34 4.73 6.69
N TYR A 8 -12.32 4.09 6.05
CA TYR A 8 -12.24 2.68 5.66
C TYR A 8 -11.08 2.43 4.68
N VAL A 9 -10.98 3.24 3.62
CA VAL A 9 -9.91 3.09 2.61
C VAL A 9 -8.52 3.28 3.23
N ILE A 10 -8.35 4.29 4.10
CA ILE A 10 -7.08 4.51 4.82
C ILE A 10 -6.75 3.28 5.67
N ARG A 11 -7.72 2.74 6.42
CA ARG A 11 -7.50 1.56 7.26
C ARG A 11 -7.08 0.35 6.44
N GLN A 12 -7.81 0.05 5.36
CA GLN A 12 -7.46 -1.06 4.47
C GLN A 12 -6.07 -0.89 3.86
N TYR A 13 -5.72 0.33 3.48
CA TYR A 13 -4.41 0.64 2.92
C TYR A 13 -3.27 0.38 3.92
N LEU A 14 -3.44 0.81 5.17
CA LEU A 14 -2.46 0.57 6.24
C LEU A 14 -2.34 -0.92 6.58
N CYS A 15 -3.47 -1.63 6.73
CA CYS A 15 -3.47 -3.08 6.99
C CYS A 15 -2.76 -3.84 5.86
N HIS A 16 -3.05 -3.50 4.60
CA HIS A 16 -2.40 -4.12 3.44
C HIS A 16 -0.87 -4.00 3.52
N TRP A 17 -0.33 -2.83 3.86
CA TRP A 17 1.12 -2.66 3.96
C TRP A 17 1.72 -3.33 5.19
N LEU A 18 1.01 -3.34 6.32
CA LEU A 18 1.44 -4.04 7.53
C LEU A 18 1.59 -5.55 7.28
N GLU A 19 0.58 -6.19 6.68
CA GLU A 19 0.61 -7.62 6.32
C GLU A 19 1.80 -7.95 5.41
N ARG A 20 2.09 -7.07 4.45
CA ARG A 20 3.24 -7.26 3.56
C ARG A 20 4.56 -7.17 4.30
N LEU A 21 4.76 -6.16 5.15
CA LEU A 21 5.99 -6.05 5.94
C LEU A 21 6.20 -7.29 6.83
N LEU A 22 5.12 -7.78 7.44
CA LEU A 22 5.15 -9.01 8.24
C LEU A 22 5.48 -10.25 7.40
N SER A 23 4.96 -10.36 6.18
CA SER A 23 5.18 -11.53 5.30
C SER A 23 6.64 -11.78 4.92
N VAL A 24 7.47 -10.74 4.96
CA VAL A 24 8.91 -10.81 4.67
C VAL A 24 9.77 -10.50 5.89
N SER A 25 9.14 -10.49 7.08
CA SER A 25 9.78 -10.20 8.37
C SER A 25 10.66 -8.94 8.34
N LEU A 26 10.22 -7.91 7.63
CA LEU A 26 10.98 -6.67 7.50
C LEU A 26 10.93 -5.89 8.81
N SER A 27 12.10 -5.71 9.41
CA SER A 27 12.31 -4.75 10.50
C SER A 27 12.02 -3.32 10.02
N LEU A 28 11.51 -2.48 10.92
CA LEU A 28 11.41 -1.03 10.71
C LEU A 28 12.82 -0.42 10.73
N CYS A 29 13.52 -0.54 9.61
CA CYS A 29 14.84 0.05 9.36
C CYS A 29 14.69 1.50 8.84
N SER A 30 15.81 2.11 8.40
CA SER A 30 15.74 3.43 7.77
C SER A 30 14.78 3.43 6.57
N THR A 31 14.18 4.58 6.27
CA THR A 31 13.24 4.72 5.15
C THR A 31 13.85 4.27 3.82
N LYS A 32 15.15 4.49 3.62
CA LYS A 32 15.86 4.09 2.40
C LYS A 32 15.92 2.56 2.30
N ASP A 33 16.34 1.89 3.37
CA ASP A 33 16.42 0.43 3.40
C ASP A 33 15.03 -0.19 3.21
N LEU A 34 14.00 0.40 3.82
CA LEU A 34 12.63 -0.06 3.68
C LEU A 34 12.14 0.02 2.22
N VAL A 35 12.48 1.10 1.52
CA VAL A 35 12.15 1.26 0.09
C VAL A 35 12.88 0.24 -0.77
N ASP A 36 14.19 0.05 -0.55
CA ASP A 36 15.00 -0.90 -1.32
C ASP A 36 14.54 -2.35 -1.10
N LEU A 37 14.24 -2.71 0.14
CA LEU A 37 13.71 -4.02 0.51
C LEU A 37 12.30 -4.24 -0.05
N CYS A 38 11.44 -3.23 -0.02
CA CYS A 38 10.13 -3.30 -0.66
C CYS A 38 10.26 -3.46 -2.18
N PHE A 39 11.12 -2.70 -2.86
CA PHE A 39 11.35 -2.91 -4.29
C PHE A 39 11.85 -4.31 -4.61
N SER A 40 12.77 -4.84 -3.80
CA SER A 40 13.34 -6.17 -3.99
C SER A 40 12.28 -7.27 -3.86
N ASN A 41 11.50 -7.26 -2.77
CA ASN A 41 10.50 -8.29 -2.45
C ASN A 41 9.18 -8.14 -3.22
N PHE A 42 8.80 -6.91 -3.54
CA PHE A 42 7.45 -6.58 -3.99
C PHE A 42 7.37 -5.92 -5.36
N LYS A 43 8.53 -5.54 -5.94
CA LYS A 43 8.62 -4.75 -7.18
C LYS A 43 7.80 -3.45 -7.11
N ARG A 44 7.65 -2.89 -5.90
CA ARG A 44 6.84 -1.70 -5.61
C ARG A 44 7.48 -0.91 -4.47
N GLN A 45 7.46 0.42 -4.57
CA GLN A 45 7.87 1.31 -3.48
C GLN A 45 6.92 1.16 -2.26
N PHE A 46 7.50 1.22 -1.06
CA PHE A 46 6.75 1.23 0.20
C PHE A 46 5.71 2.36 0.21
N MET A 47 4.48 2.04 0.60
CA MET A 47 3.37 3.00 0.66
C MET A 47 3.09 3.74 -0.66
N GLN A 48 3.45 3.15 -1.80
CA GLN A 48 3.08 3.70 -3.11
C GLN A 48 1.60 3.48 -3.43
N ILE A 49 0.85 4.56 -3.53
CA ILE A 49 -0.53 4.55 -4.04
C ILE A 49 -0.46 4.30 -5.54
N LYS A 50 -1.06 3.19 -6.02
CA LYS A 50 -1.18 2.94 -7.46
C LYS A 50 -2.09 4.02 -8.07
N ARG A 51 -1.58 4.70 -9.12
CA ARG A 51 -2.43 5.49 -10.03
C ARG A 51 -3.25 4.62 -11.00
N THR A 52 -3.03 3.30 -10.99
CA THR A 52 -3.85 2.37 -11.77
C THR A 52 -5.29 2.49 -11.26
N PRO A 53 -6.25 2.87 -12.11
CA PRO A 53 -7.65 2.90 -11.73
C PRO A 53 -8.05 1.56 -11.13
N ASN A 54 -8.84 1.58 -10.07
CA ASN A 54 -9.35 0.36 -9.48
C ASN A 54 -10.23 -0.32 -10.54
N ILE A 55 -9.84 -1.51 -11.02
CA ILE A 55 -10.51 -2.21 -12.13
C ILE A 55 -11.99 -2.52 -11.78
N LEU A 56 -12.29 -2.58 -10.49
CA LEU A 56 -13.64 -2.76 -9.96
C LEU A 56 -14.53 -1.52 -10.16
N PHE A 57 -13.94 -0.35 -10.37
CA PHE A 57 -14.64 0.90 -10.64
C PHE A 57 -14.22 1.41 -12.01
N LEU A 58 -14.87 0.89 -13.05
CA LEU A 58 -14.80 1.51 -14.37
C LEU A 58 -15.19 2.98 -14.24
N LYS A 59 -14.36 3.88 -14.81
CA LYS A 59 -14.73 5.30 -14.88
C LYS A 59 -16.02 5.40 -15.71
N PRO A 60 -17.05 6.10 -15.23
CA PRO A 60 -18.19 6.43 -16.08
C PRO A 60 -17.70 7.34 -17.21
N THR A 61 -18.03 6.97 -18.45
CA THR A 61 -17.91 7.80 -19.66
C THR A 61 -18.96 8.90 -19.67
#